data_AF-A0A0G1M445-F1
#
_entry.id   AF-A0A0G1M445-F1
#
_cell.length_a   1.000
_cell.length_b   1.000
_cell.length_c   1.000
_cell.angle_alpha   90.00
_cell.angle_beta   90.00
_cell.angle_gamma   90.00
#
_symmetry.space_group_name_H-M   'P 1'
#
loop_
_entity.id
_entity.type
_entity.pdbx_description
1 polymer ?
#
loop_
_entity_poly.entity_id
_entity_poly.type
_entity_poly.pdbx_seq_one_letter_code
_entity_poly.pdbx_strand_id
1 'polypeptide(L)'
;GPHSTRGLSVAEVAKKVKHFFRNYAINRHKLTTLTPSVHAESYSPDDNRYDLRPFLYSVQWAFQFRRIDAMVKKYKKEWSKSVVK
;
A
#
# COMPACT_ATOMS: atom_id res chain seq x y z
N GLY A 1 -4.12 0.39 -22.13
CA GLY A 1 -4.59 1.67 -21.54
C GLY A 1 -3.67 2.10 -20.40
N PRO A 2 -4.01 3.15 -19.61
CA PRO A 2 -3.36 3.49 -18.32
C PRO A 2 -3.73 2.47 -17.23
N HIS A 3 -4.12 1.29 -17.66
CA HIS A 3 -4.83 0.32 -16.87
C HIS A 3 -3.84 -0.79 -16.58
N SER A 4 -3.81 -1.23 -15.34
CA SER A 4 -3.15 -2.48 -14.98
C SER A 4 -3.73 -3.63 -15.83
N THR A 5 -3.03 -4.76 -15.83
CA THR A 5 -3.50 -6.01 -16.47
C THR A 5 -4.91 -6.44 -16.05
N ARG A 6 -5.42 -5.92 -14.93
CA ARG A 6 -6.77 -6.15 -14.38
C ARG A 6 -7.76 -4.99 -14.60
N GLY A 7 -7.48 -4.07 -15.52
CA GLY A 7 -8.40 -2.98 -15.89
C GLY A 7 -8.41 -1.74 -14.97
N LEU A 8 -7.74 -1.79 -13.81
CA LEU A 8 -7.67 -0.63 -12.90
C LEU A 8 -6.75 0.47 -13.42
N SER A 9 -7.18 1.73 -13.39
CA SER A 9 -6.29 2.86 -13.67
C SER A 9 -5.19 3.01 -12.63
N VAL A 10 -4.03 3.55 -13.04
CA VAL A 10 -2.91 3.83 -12.13
C VAL A 10 -3.32 4.74 -10.94
N ALA A 11 -4.30 5.64 -11.13
CA ALA A 11 -4.83 6.47 -10.05
C ALA A 11 -5.67 5.67 -9.03
N GLU A 12 -6.47 4.71 -9.49
CA GLU A 12 -7.25 3.83 -8.62
C GLU A 12 -6.35 2.89 -7.82
N VAL A 13 -5.29 2.37 -8.46
CA VAL A 13 -4.26 1.57 -7.77
C VAL A 13 -3.63 2.40 -6.66
N ALA A 14 -3.22 3.65 -6.94
CA ALA A 14 -2.65 4.54 -5.93
C ALA A 14 -3.63 4.80 -4.77
N LYS A 15 -4.92 5.02 -5.05
CA LYS A 15 -5.96 5.21 -4.03
C LYS A 15 -6.10 3.96 -3.14
N LYS A 16 -6.15 2.77 -3.73
CA LYS A 16 -6.27 1.50 -3.00
C LYS A 16 -5.05 1.22 -2.11
N VAL A 17 -3.84 1.42 -2.64
CA VAL A 17 -2.59 1.22 -1.89
C VAL A 17 -2.52 2.18 -0.70
N LYS A 18 -2.80 3.48 -0.90
CA LYS A 18 -2.81 4.46 0.18
C LYS A 18 -3.85 4.14 1.25
N HIS A 19 -5.04 3.72 0.85
CA HIS A 19 -6.09 3.30 1.77
C HIS A 19 -5.66 2.10 2.62
N PHE A 20 -5.07 1.08 2.00
CA PHE A 20 -4.53 -0.09 2.71
C PHE A 20 -3.50 0.32 3.76
N PHE A 21 -2.46 1.07 3.39
CA PHE A 21 -1.38 1.43 4.33
C PHE A 21 -1.83 2.38 5.43
N ARG A 22 -2.84 3.22 5.17
CA ARG A 22 -3.48 4.04 6.20
C ARG A 22 -4.17 3.16 7.24
N ASN A 23 -5.02 2.23 6.80
CA ASN A 23 -5.74 1.33 7.69
C ASN A 23 -4.79 0.38 8.43
N TYR A 24 -3.76 -0.11 7.75
CA TYR A 24 -2.70 -0.92 8.35
C TYR A 24 -2.01 -0.18 9.49
N ALA A 25 -1.53 1.06 9.24
CA ALA A 25 -0.87 1.86 10.25
C ALA A 25 -1.76 2.18 11.46
N ILE A 26 -3.02 2.56 11.22
CA ILE A 26 -3.98 2.84 12.30
C ILE A 26 -4.21 1.59 13.15
N ASN A 27 -4.35 0.41 12.53
CA ASN A 27 -4.77 -0.80 13.22
C ASN A 27 -3.62 -1.71 13.66
N ARG A 28 -2.36 -1.40 13.37
CA ARG A 28 -1.22 -2.30 13.68
C ARG A 28 -1.15 -2.67 15.15
N HIS A 29 -1.47 -1.73 16.05
CA HIS A 29 -1.52 -1.99 17.50
C HIS A 29 -2.42 -3.16 17.88
N LYS A 30 -3.47 -3.49 17.11
CA LYS A 30 -4.36 -4.63 17.39
C LYS A 30 -3.66 -5.99 17.28
N LEU A 31 -2.54 -6.06 16.55
CA LEU A 31 -1.75 -7.29 16.43
C LEU A 31 -0.93 -7.58 17.68
N THR A 32 -0.61 -6.56 18.49
CA THR A 32 0.15 -6.74 19.73
C THR A 32 -0.64 -7.50 20.81
N THR A 33 -1.97 -7.52 20.69
CA THR A 33 -2.88 -8.20 21.60
C THR A 33 -3.70 -9.28 20.90
N LEU A 34 -3.33 -9.68 19.68
CA LEU A 34 -4.05 -10.70 18.94
C LEU A 34 -3.79 -12.08 19.58
N THR A 35 -4.85 -12.88 19.71
CA THR A 35 -4.74 -14.26 20.19
C THR A 35 -3.77 -15.05 19.30
N PRO A 36 -2.84 -15.82 19.89
CA PRO A 36 -1.95 -16.68 19.12
C PRO A 36 -2.73 -17.61 18.19
N SER A 37 -2.25 -17.77 16.95
CA SER A 37 -2.88 -18.58 15.91
C SER A 37 -1.87 -19.53 15.25
N VAL A 38 -2.36 -20.59 14.60
CA VAL A 38 -1.51 -21.49 13.79
C VAL A 38 -0.86 -20.71 12.65
N HIS A 39 0.45 -20.93 12.46
CA HIS A 39 1.17 -20.39 11.32
C HIS A 39 0.91 -21.26 10.08
N ALA A 40 0.07 -20.77 9.15
CA ALA A 40 -0.26 -21.48 7.92
C ALA A 40 0.41 -20.87 6.67
N GLU A 41 0.72 -19.58 6.70
CA GLU A 41 1.17 -18.81 5.55
C GLU A 41 2.40 -17.96 5.89
N SER A 42 3.34 -17.87 4.95
CA SER A 42 4.60 -17.13 5.10
C SER A 42 4.44 -15.60 5.08
N TYR A 43 3.23 -15.08 4.88
CA TYR A 43 2.92 -13.65 4.96
C TYR A 43 2.05 -13.30 6.17
N SER A 44 2.00 -14.18 7.18
CA SER A 44 1.27 -13.94 8.41
C SER A 44 1.72 -12.64 9.10
N PRO A 45 0.79 -11.77 9.54
CA PRO A 45 1.13 -10.53 10.24
C PRO A 45 1.34 -10.71 11.75
N ASP A 46 1.51 -11.95 12.25
CA ASP A 46 1.68 -12.24 13.67
C ASP A 46 2.94 -11.60 14.26
N ASP A 47 2.72 -10.57 15.09
CA ASP A 47 3.75 -9.72 15.69
C ASP A 47 4.40 -10.36 16.91
N ASN A 48 3.90 -11.50 17.41
CA ASN A 48 4.48 -12.18 18.58
C ASN A 48 5.68 -13.07 18.23
N ARG A 49 5.75 -13.57 16.99
CA ARG A 49 6.77 -14.58 16.60
C ARG A 49 7.34 -14.43 15.19
N TYR A 50 6.64 -13.80 14.26
CA TYR A 50 7.00 -13.85 12.84
C TYR A 50 7.30 -12.48 12.22
N ASP A 51 6.33 -11.56 12.25
CA ASP A 51 6.40 -10.27 11.55
C ASP A 51 6.65 -9.14 12.54
N LEU A 52 7.82 -9.13 13.20
CA LEU A 52 8.18 -8.11 14.22
C LEU A 52 8.22 -6.72 13.60
N ARG A 53 7.30 -5.83 13.99
CA ARG A 53 7.24 -4.46 13.46
C ARG A 53 6.87 -3.42 14.52
N PRO A 54 7.22 -2.15 14.29
CA PRO A 54 6.63 -1.05 15.05
C PRO A 54 5.10 -1.13 15.00
N PHE A 55 4.43 -0.81 16.11
CA PHE A 55 2.97 -0.72 16.14
C PHE A 55 2.45 0.72 16.10
N LEU A 56 3.30 1.71 16.40
CA LEU A 56 3.00 3.13 16.31
C LEU A 56 3.59 3.73 15.03
N TYR A 57 2.78 3.76 13.97
CA TYR A 57 3.16 4.32 12.68
C TYR A 57 2.61 5.73 12.45
N SER A 58 3.33 6.53 11.65
CA SER A 58 2.75 7.73 11.04
C SER A 58 1.73 7.33 9.97
N VAL A 59 0.45 7.54 10.26
CA VAL A 59 -0.69 7.21 9.39
C VAL A 59 -0.67 7.97 8.06
N GLN A 60 0.05 9.09 7.99
CA GLN A 60 0.14 9.91 6.79
C GLN A 60 1.09 9.35 5.74
N TRP A 61 2.09 8.54 6.13
CA TRP A 61 3.11 8.00 5.22
C TRP A 61 3.63 9.05 4.23
N ALA A 62 3.93 10.25 4.74
CA ALA A 62 3.95 11.46 3.93
C ALA A 62 4.97 11.40 2.78
N PHE A 63 6.15 10.84 3.03
CA PHE A 63 7.17 10.66 1.99
C PHE A 63 6.73 9.65 0.92
N GLN A 64 6.25 8.49 1.35
CA GLN A 64 5.84 7.40 0.48
C GLN A 64 4.64 7.82 -0.39
N PHE A 65 3.65 8.49 0.20
CA PHE A 65 2.46 8.93 -0.51
C PHE A 65 2.77 10.03 -1.53
N ARG A 66 3.66 10.98 -1.20
CA ARG A 66 4.17 11.96 -2.18
C ARG A 66 4.90 11.29 -3.34
N ARG A 67 5.70 10.25 -3.05
CA ARG A 67 6.42 9.49 -4.08
C ARG A 67 5.46 8.78 -5.03
N ILE A 68 4.41 8.16 -4.49
CA ILE A 68 3.33 7.53 -5.28
C ILE A 68 2.67 8.57 -6.20
N ASP A 69 2.29 9.74 -5.67
CA ASP A 69 1.64 10.78 -6.48
C ASP A 69 2.53 11.29 -7.61
N ALA A 70 3.83 11.49 -7.34
CA ALA A 70 4.79 11.87 -8.36
C ALA A 70 4.90 10.82 -9.48
N MET A 71 4.89 9.52 -9.13
CA MET A 71 4.92 8.43 -10.11
C MET A 71 3.65 8.37 -10.95
N VAL A 72 2.47 8.52 -10.32
CA VAL A 72 1.18 8.57 -11.03
C VAL A 72 1.16 9.73 -12.05
N LYS A 73 1.65 10.91 -11.64
CA LYS A 73 1.72 12.09 -12.53
C LYS A 73 2.69 11.86 -13.70
N LYS A 74 3.87 11.29 -13.43
CA LYS A 74 4.86 10.96 -14.47
C LYS A 74 4.27 9.98 -15.49
N TYR A 75 3.67 8.90 -15.02
CA TYR A 75 3.09 7.87 -15.88
C TYR A 75 1.97 8.43 -16.78
N LYS A 76 1.06 9.23 -16.23
CA LYS A 76 0.00 9.89 -17.02
C LYS A 76 0.57 10.81 -18.11
N LYS A 77 1.63 11.57 -17.78
CA LYS A 77 2.30 12.45 -18.74
C LYS A 77 2.99 11.67 -19.85
N GLU A 78 3.73 10.62 -19.51
CA GLU A 78 4.43 9.78 -20.48
C GLU A 78 3.47 9.11 -21.44
N TRP A 79 2.39 8.54 -20.91
CA TRP A 79 1.41 7.88 -21.76
C TRP A 79 0.63 8.86 -22.64
N SER A 80 0.26 10.04 -22.13
CA SER A 80 -0.34 11.10 -22.96
C SER A 80 0.56 11.48 -24.15
N LYS A 81 1.88 11.52 -23.96
CA LYS A 81 2.82 11.76 -25.08
C LYS A 81 2.84 10.61 -26.09
N SER A 82 2.74 9.37 -25.63
CA SER A 82 2.73 8.18 -26.50
C SER A 82 1.42 8.03 -27.30
N VAL A 83 0.31 8.63 -26.85
CA VAL A 83 -0.99 8.56 -27.56
C VAL A 83 -1.12 9.63 -28.64
N VAL A 84 -0.45 10.78 -28.47
CA VAL A 84 -0.50 11.91 -29.42
C VAL A 84 0.50 11.76 -30.58
N LYS A 85 1.40 10.77 -30.51
CA LYS A 85 2.41 10.46 -31.52
C LYS A 85 1.98 9.24 -32.33
#